data_AF-A0A520LGF8-F1
#
_entry.id   AF-A0A520LGF8-F1
#
_cell.length_a   1.000
_cell.length_b   1.000
_cell.length_c   1.000
_cell.angle_alpha   90.00
_cell.angle_beta   90.00
_cell.angle_gamma   90.00
#
_symmetry.space_group_name_H-M   'P 1'
#
loop_
_entity.id
_entity.type
_entity.pdbx_description
1 polymer ?
#
loop_
_entity_poly.entity_id
_entity_poly.type
_entity_poly.pdbx_seq_one_letter_code
_entity_poly.pdbx_strand_id
1 'polypeptide(L)'
;MKIFLVILLSFFELQASQVKVAIVGDSITFGSGATPTQANRYSTKLGEFLGDDYLVKTFATGGLCILQKADRPFIKTVHFSKAFDFKPDITVITLGTNDTCQNDKRKNWEHQDDLMTDTISFINKLKEGNPRMIIHLCTPTPMFPNQKGLKPERKVDLTTRAKRLPAIQQAYKRAAATDERVHFHDLTRALSSGNTTDGVHPNNEGHEQLAKHFLDLLSKDTGRCANFPESSRKEPSWNGFKLHKIKLPKSGANARLVIPHTATKGQPWIWRARFWGHQPALDLALLDRGYHLAFVDVGNLYGNETAMARGEELYEILTTQFQLGPKPILEGMSRGGLFIFNFAAKHPDKVTAIYGDNPVCNFLSWPGGINGKLSKADYDRCLKAYGITVAESKTHPQITHPNFARKLQGIPIALVIGTADTVVPPTENAKPLAANLSKIDSPVKIWHKPGLGHHPHGLSPVEPLLRFLLETQK
;
A
#
# COMPACT_ATOMS: atom_id res chain seq x y z
N MET A 1 6.84 -10.03 -70.69
CA MET A 1 6.84 -9.09 -69.54
C MET A 1 5.39 -8.65 -69.33
N LYS A 2 4.71 -8.84 -68.21
CA LYS A 2 5.10 -9.10 -66.82
C LYS A 2 4.06 -10.06 -66.19
N ILE A 3 4.52 -11.08 -65.48
CA ILE A 3 3.71 -11.95 -64.64
C ILE A 3 3.44 -11.20 -63.34
N PHE A 4 2.17 -10.98 -62.99
CA PHE A 4 1.78 -10.46 -61.69
C PHE A 4 1.60 -11.64 -60.72
N LEU A 5 2.62 -11.87 -59.89
CA LEU A 5 2.58 -12.80 -58.78
C LEU A 5 1.85 -12.10 -57.61
N VAL A 6 0.60 -12.47 -57.35
CA VAL A 6 -0.13 -12.06 -56.14
C VAL A 6 0.33 -12.97 -55.01
N ILE A 7 1.21 -12.46 -54.15
CA ILE A 7 1.59 -13.10 -52.90
C ILE A 7 0.47 -12.85 -51.89
N LEU A 8 -0.33 -13.88 -51.60
CA LEU A 8 -1.17 -13.91 -50.41
C LEU A 8 -0.26 -13.97 -49.17
N LEU A 9 -0.02 -12.82 -48.55
CA LEU A 9 0.51 -12.75 -47.19
C LEU A 9 -0.61 -13.12 -46.23
N SER A 10 -0.64 -14.39 -45.81
CA SER A 10 -1.42 -14.83 -44.67
C SER A 10 -0.92 -14.09 -43.42
N PHE A 11 -1.67 -13.09 -42.96
CA PHE A 11 -1.50 -12.53 -41.63
C PHE A 11 -1.86 -13.61 -40.60
N PHE A 12 -0.88 -14.39 -40.16
CA PHE A 12 -1.00 -15.10 -38.90
C PHE A 12 -0.90 -14.04 -37.80
N GLU A 13 -2.06 -13.58 -37.30
CA GLU A 13 -2.09 -12.92 -36.00
C GLU A 13 -1.56 -13.93 -34.97
N LEU A 14 -0.35 -13.69 -34.46
CA LEU A 14 0.10 -14.33 -33.22
C LEU A 14 -0.83 -13.83 -32.11
N GLN A 15 -1.94 -14.51 -31.89
CA GLN A 15 -2.79 -14.24 -30.74
C GLN A 15 -2.00 -14.68 -29.51
N ALA A 16 -1.51 -13.71 -28.72
CA ALA A 16 -0.83 -14.00 -27.47
C ALA A 16 -1.77 -14.81 -26.57
N SER A 17 -1.29 -15.94 -26.04
CA SER A 17 -2.09 -16.74 -25.12
C SER A 17 -2.33 -15.95 -23.83
N GLN A 18 -3.59 -15.90 -23.36
CA GLN A 18 -3.94 -15.25 -22.09
C GLN A 18 -3.08 -15.77 -20.94
N VAL A 19 -2.67 -14.88 -20.03
CA VAL A 19 -1.99 -15.23 -18.78
C VAL A 19 -2.98 -15.96 -17.88
N LYS A 20 -2.68 -17.21 -17.52
CA LYS A 20 -3.59 -18.02 -16.70
C LYS A 20 -3.42 -17.71 -15.22
N VAL A 21 -4.48 -17.25 -14.58
CA VAL A 21 -4.48 -16.91 -13.14
C VAL A 21 -5.41 -17.85 -12.38
N ALA A 22 -4.85 -18.67 -11.48
CA ALA A 22 -5.61 -19.51 -10.57
C ALA A 22 -5.83 -18.79 -9.23
N ILE A 23 -7.08 -18.64 -8.81
CA ILE A 23 -7.42 -18.15 -7.46
C ILE A 23 -7.83 -19.35 -6.60
N VAL A 24 -6.95 -19.72 -5.67
CA VAL A 24 -7.07 -20.90 -4.80
C VAL A 24 -7.47 -20.46 -3.39
N GLY A 25 -8.54 -21.03 -2.85
CA GLY A 25 -8.94 -20.70 -1.48
C GLY A 25 -10.15 -21.44 -0.93
N ASP A 26 -10.71 -20.86 0.13
CA ASP A 26 -11.82 -21.44 0.92
C ASP A 26 -13.18 -20.75 0.63
N SER A 27 -14.09 -20.71 1.61
CA SER A 27 -15.39 -20.03 1.50
C SER A 27 -15.29 -18.54 1.17
N ILE A 28 -14.22 -17.87 1.58
CA ILE A 28 -13.96 -16.46 1.23
C ILE A 28 -13.70 -16.36 -0.26
N THR A 29 -12.96 -17.30 -0.85
CA THR A 29 -12.67 -17.30 -2.30
C THR A 29 -13.85 -17.77 -3.13
N PHE A 30 -14.61 -18.74 -2.60
CA PHE A 30 -15.87 -19.16 -3.18
C PHE A 30 -16.89 -18.02 -3.27
N GLY A 31 -16.86 -17.10 -2.28
CA GLY A 31 -17.73 -15.93 -2.23
C GLY A 31 -18.97 -16.12 -1.36
N SER A 32 -18.85 -16.87 -0.24
CA SER A 32 -19.99 -17.19 0.63
C SER A 32 -20.73 -15.98 1.23
N GLY A 33 -20.10 -14.80 1.30
CA GLY A 33 -20.75 -13.56 1.73
C GLY A 33 -21.19 -12.63 0.58
N ALA A 34 -20.86 -12.96 -0.68
CA ALA A 34 -21.27 -12.21 -1.86
C ALA A 34 -22.65 -12.64 -2.36
N THR A 35 -23.45 -11.68 -2.81
CA THR A 35 -24.81 -11.90 -3.34
C THR A 35 -25.09 -11.00 -4.55
N PRO A 36 -25.38 -11.56 -5.74
CA PRO A 36 -25.17 -12.95 -6.13
C PRO A 36 -23.69 -13.34 -6.11
N THR A 37 -23.38 -14.56 -5.65
CA THR A 37 -22.00 -15.03 -5.43
C THR A 37 -21.12 -14.98 -6.68
N GLN A 38 -21.59 -15.48 -7.82
CA GLN A 38 -20.78 -15.56 -9.04
C GLN A 38 -20.38 -14.18 -9.58
N ALA A 39 -21.28 -13.19 -9.50
CA ALA A 39 -21.04 -11.84 -9.98
C ALA A 39 -20.20 -11.01 -9.01
N ASN A 40 -20.34 -11.24 -7.70
CA ASN A 40 -19.75 -10.35 -6.70
C ASN A 40 -18.50 -10.90 -6.03
N ARG A 41 -18.15 -12.18 -6.20
CA ARG A 41 -16.92 -12.69 -5.60
C ARG A 41 -15.69 -12.04 -6.22
N TYR A 42 -14.69 -11.83 -5.38
CA TYR A 42 -13.52 -11.02 -5.72
C TYR A 42 -12.76 -11.57 -6.93
N SER A 43 -12.77 -12.89 -7.14
CA SER A 43 -12.09 -13.53 -8.27
C SER A 43 -12.73 -13.24 -9.62
N THR A 44 -14.06 -13.09 -9.67
CA THR A 44 -14.76 -12.65 -10.89
C THR A 44 -14.42 -11.21 -11.21
N LYS A 45 -14.56 -10.32 -10.21
CA LYS A 45 -14.25 -8.90 -10.33
C LYS A 45 -12.79 -8.64 -10.71
N LEU A 46 -11.86 -9.41 -10.15
CA LEU A 46 -10.45 -9.35 -10.51
C LEU A 46 -10.24 -9.67 -12.00
N GLY A 47 -10.93 -10.68 -12.54
CA GLY A 47 -10.90 -10.98 -13.97
C GLY A 47 -11.41 -9.82 -14.82
N GLU A 48 -12.53 -9.20 -14.42
CA GLU A 48 -13.06 -8.01 -15.09
C GLU A 48 -12.08 -6.83 -15.07
N PHE A 49 -11.36 -6.64 -13.96
CA PHE A 49 -10.37 -5.55 -13.84
C PHE A 49 -9.08 -5.80 -14.62
N LEU A 50 -8.63 -7.06 -14.71
CA LEU A 50 -7.44 -7.43 -15.48
C LEU A 50 -7.68 -7.42 -16.98
N GLY A 51 -8.93 -7.66 -17.42
CA GLY A 51 -9.32 -7.65 -18.82
C GLY A 51 -8.89 -8.90 -19.59
N ASP A 52 -9.03 -8.84 -20.91
CA ASP A 52 -8.98 -10.01 -21.79
C ASP A 52 -7.59 -10.62 -21.96
N ASP A 53 -6.52 -9.97 -21.49
CA ASP A 53 -5.17 -10.53 -21.48
C ASP A 53 -5.01 -11.64 -20.41
N TYR A 54 -5.95 -11.76 -19.47
CA TYR A 54 -5.87 -12.68 -18.35
C TYR A 54 -7.05 -13.65 -18.31
N LEU A 55 -6.75 -14.93 -18.11
CA LEU A 55 -7.76 -15.97 -17.86
C LEU A 55 -7.79 -16.30 -16.36
N VAL A 56 -8.68 -15.64 -15.63
CA VAL A 56 -8.85 -15.86 -14.17
C VAL A 56 -9.83 -16.99 -13.91
N LYS A 57 -9.43 -18.00 -13.13
CA LYS A 57 -10.30 -19.11 -12.70
C LYS A 57 -10.27 -19.30 -11.18
N THR A 58 -11.45 -19.53 -10.61
CA THR A 58 -11.64 -19.80 -9.17
C THR A 58 -11.58 -21.29 -8.88
N PHE A 59 -10.75 -21.69 -7.92
CA PHE A 59 -10.68 -23.05 -7.39
C PHE A 59 -10.87 -22.99 -5.87
N ALA A 60 -12.14 -22.99 -5.44
CA ALA A 60 -12.49 -22.85 -4.03
C ALA A 60 -13.83 -23.47 -3.67
N THR A 61 -13.95 -23.92 -2.42
CA THR A 61 -15.23 -24.23 -1.76
C THR A 61 -15.12 -23.99 -0.26
N GLY A 62 -16.23 -24.11 0.46
CA GLY A 62 -16.27 -23.83 1.90
C GLY A 62 -15.43 -24.81 2.73
N GLY A 63 -14.75 -24.29 3.75
CA GLY A 63 -14.07 -25.09 4.77
C GLY A 63 -12.68 -25.62 4.42
N LEU A 64 -12.14 -25.29 3.24
CA LEU A 64 -10.83 -25.80 2.82
C LEU A 64 -9.68 -25.24 3.68
N CYS A 65 -8.66 -26.07 3.88
CA CYS A 65 -7.49 -25.82 4.72
C CYS A 65 -6.19 -26.01 3.93
N ILE A 66 -5.10 -25.36 4.38
CA ILE A 66 -3.75 -25.63 3.85
C ILE A 66 -3.15 -26.89 4.49
N LEU A 67 -3.44 -27.11 5.77
CA LEU A 67 -2.95 -28.25 6.56
C LEU A 67 -3.46 -29.58 5.98
N GLN A 68 -2.55 -30.53 5.83
CA GLN A 68 -2.83 -31.84 5.23
C GLN A 68 -3.57 -32.79 6.16
N LYS A 69 -3.48 -32.54 7.47
CA LYS A 69 -4.18 -33.28 8.53
C LYS A 69 -5.46 -32.59 9.02
N ALA A 70 -5.79 -31.41 8.49
CA ALA A 70 -7.06 -30.77 8.80
C ALA A 70 -8.25 -31.55 8.24
N ASP A 71 -9.47 -31.21 8.69
CA ASP A 71 -10.73 -31.87 8.30
C ASP A 71 -10.95 -31.87 6.77
N ARG A 72 -10.50 -30.81 6.09
CA ARG A 72 -10.70 -30.61 4.64
C ARG A 72 -9.46 -30.04 3.94
N PRO A 73 -8.40 -30.85 3.75
CA PRO A 73 -7.16 -30.39 3.11
C PRO A 73 -7.40 -30.08 1.64
N PHE A 74 -7.03 -28.87 1.19
CA PHE A 74 -7.27 -28.44 -0.20
C PHE A 74 -6.67 -29.43 -1.21
N ILE A 75 -5.45 -29.89 -0.94
CA ILE A 75 -4.67 -30.80 -1.81
C ILE A 75 -5.38 -32.13 -2.11
N LYS A 76 -6.32 -32.56 -1.26
CA LYS A 76 -7.08 -33.82 -1.41
C LYS A 76 -8.41 -33.64 -2.15
N THR A 77 -8.68 -32.45 -2.71
CA THR A 77 -9.97 -32.13 -3.32
C THR A 77 -9.92 -32.11 -4.84
N VAL A 78 -11.08 -32.27 -5.48
CA VAL A 78 -11.23 -32.04 -6.93
C VAL A 78 -10.85 -30.62 -7.36
N HIS A 79 -10.87 -29.65 -6.44
CA HIS A 79 -10.51 -28.26 -6.75
C HIS A 79 -9.00 -28.13 -6.93
N PHE A 80 -8.22 -28.91 -6.18
CA PHE A 80 -6.78 -29.05 -6.41
C PHE A 80 -6.47 -29.68 -7.75
N SER A 81 -7.09 -30.82 -8.09
CA SER A 81 -6.88 -31.47 -9.39
C SER A 81 -7.17 -30.50 -10.54
N LYS A 82 -8.29 -29.76 -10.48
CA LYS A 82 -8.64 -28.75 -11.49
C LYS A 82 -7.65 -27.58 -11.56
N ALA A 83 -7.15 -27.11 -10.41
CA ALA A 83 -6.15 -26.05 -10.37
C ALA A 83 -4.81 -26.51 -10.97
N PHE A 84 -4.40 -27.75 -10.67
CA PHE A 84 -3.21 -28.39 -11.20
C PHE A 84 -3.29 -28.57 -12.73
N ASP A 85 -4.39 -29.13 -13.22
CA ASP A 85 -4.62 -29.36 -14.65
C ASP A 85 -4.74 -28.06 -15.46
N PHE A 86 -5.14 -26.97 -14.81
CA PHE A 86 -5.21 -25.65 -15.45
C PHE A 86 -3.83 -25.12 -15.87
N LYS A 87 -2.76 -25.58 -15.20
CA LYS A 87 -1.36 -25.15 -15.40
C LYS A 87 -1.24 -23.62 -15.41
N PRO A 88 -1.57 -22.95 -14.28
CA PRO A 88 -1.57 -21.50 -14.21
C PRO A 88 -0.16 -20.92 -14.36
N ASP A 89 -0.07 -19.71 -14.92
CA ASP A 89 1.14 -18.88 -14.90
C ASP A 89 1.27 -18.14 -13.57
N ILE A 90 0.13 -17.76 -12.98
CA ILE A 90 0.04 -17.08 -11.68
C ILE A 90 -0.96 -17.83 -10.79
N THR A 91 -0.58 -18.11 -9.54
CA THR A 91 -1.51 -18.64 -8.54
C THR A 91 -1.59 -17.71 -7.32
N VAL A 92 -2.80 -17.29 -6.96
CA VAL A 92 -3.08 -16.60 -5.69
C VAL A 92 -3.62 -17.62 -4.71
N ILE A 93 -2.99 -17.77 -3.54
CA ILE A 93 -3.39 -18.71 -2.49
C ILE A 93 -3.89 -17.93 -1.28
N THR A 94 -5.18 -18.06 -0.97
CA THR A 94 -5.82 -17.52 0.24
C THR A 94 -6.48 -18.67 1.02
N LEU A 95 -5.66 -19.42 1.75
CA LEU A 95 -6.06 -20.49 2.66
C LEU A 95 -5.56 -20.16 4.07
N GLY A 96 -5.91 -20.98 5.08
CA GLY A 96 -5.50 -20.76 6.48
C GLY A 96 -6.67 -20.40 7.41
N THR A 97 -7.77 -19.86 6.89
CA THR A 97 -8.90 -19.41 7.73
C THR A 97 -9.49 -20.57 8.53
N ASN A 98 -9.66 -21.74 7.91
CA ASN A 98 -10.24 -22.92 8.54
C ASN A 98 -9.23 -23.74 9.34
N ASP A 99 -7.93 -23.57 9.05
CA ASP A 99 -6.82 -24.11 9.84
C ASP A 99 -6.84 -23.56 11.26
N THR A 100 -7.29 -22.31 11.44
CA THR A 100 -7.47 -21.72 12.78
C THR A 100 -8.54 -22.39 13.64
N CYS A 101 -9.35 -23.32 13.13
CA CYS A 101 -10.47 -23.88 13.89
C CYS A 101 -10.03 -24.94 14.91
N GLN A 102 -10.49 -24.78 16.16
CA GLN A 102 -10.35 -25.79 17.22
C GLN A 102 -11.62 -25.77 18.09
N ASN A 103 -12.46 -26.80 17.98
CA ASN A 103 -13.64 -27.03 18.80
C ASN A 103 -14.04 -28.51 18.75
N ASP A 104 -15.21 -28.89 19.27
CA ASP A 104 -15.63 -30.30 19.31
C ASP A 104 -15.84 -30.93 17.94
N LYS A 105 -16.08 -30.12 16.90
CA LYS A 105 -16.34 -30.57 15.54
C LYS A 105 -15.15 -30.46 14.60
N ARG A 106 -14.20 -29.57 14.89
CA ARG A 106 -13.06 -29.25 14.02
C ARG A 106 -11.80 -29.15 14.86
N LYS A 107 -10.80 -29.97 14.56
CA LYS A 107 -9.55 -30.10 15.35
C LYS A 107 -8.33 -29.62 14.56
N ASN A 108 -8.51 -28.74 13.60
CA ASN A 108 -7.46 -28.36 12.64
C ASN A 108 -6.24 -27.69 13.29
N TRP A 109 -6.46 -26.84 14.31
CA TRP A 109 -5.38 -26.03 14.89
C TRP A 109 -4.35 -26.84 15.67
N GLU A 110 -4.67 -28.04 16.12
CA GLU A 110 -3.69 -28.90 16.81
C GLU A 110 -2.53 -29.32 15.90
N HIS A 111 -2.69 -29.19 14.58
CA HIS A 111 -1.66 -29.43 13.58
C HIS A 111 -0.91 -28.17 13.13
N GLN A 112 -1.04 -27.04 13.86
CA GLN A 112 -0.46 -25.76 13.44
C GLN A 112 1.07 -25.78 13.26
N ASP A 113 1.78 -26.68 13.93
CA ASP A 113 3.23 -26.83 13.77
C ASP A 113 3.63 -27.31 12.35
N ASP A 114 2.70 -27.94 11.63
CA ASP A 114 2.89 -28.40 10.25
C ASP A 114 2.65 -27.29 9.21
N LEU A 115 2.15 -26.10 9.60
CA LEU A 115 1.72 -25.03 8.66
C LEU A 115 2.78 -24.69 7.61
N MET A 116 4.04 -24.50 8.02
CA MET A 116 5.11 -24.13 7.09
C MET A 116 5.42 -25.28 6.12
N THR A 117 5.62 -26.49 6.66
CA THR A 117 5.97 -27.68 5.88
C THR A 117 4.87 -28.03 4.88
N ASP A 118 3.61 -27.99 5.33
CA ASP A 118 2.45 -28.27 4.47
C ASP A 118 2.26 -27.20 3.39
N THR A 119 2.52 -25.93 3.71
CA THR A 119 2.48 -24.84 2.72
C THR A 119 3.55 -25.03 1.64
N ILE A 120 4.78 -25.37 2.03
CA ILE A 120 5.87 -25.67 1.08
C ILE A 120 5.52 -26.88 0.22
N SER A 121 5.03 -27.96 0.84
CA SER A 121 4.59 -29.16 0.12
C SER A 121 3.49 -28.86 -0.89
N PHE A 122 2.49 -28.06 -0.50
CA PHE A 122 1.40 -27.63 -1.38
C PHE A 122 1.91 -26.81 -2.58
N ILE A 123 2.79 -25.84 -2.33
CA ILE A 123 3.42 -25.01 -3.36
C ILE A 123 4.23 -25.85 -4.35
N ASN A 124 5.07 -26.76 -3.84
CA ASN A 124 5.89 -27.64 -4.66
C ASN A 124 5.01 -28.54 -5.54
N LYS A 125 3.92 -29.08 -4.97
CA LYS A 125 2.97 -29.89 -5.73
C LYS A 125 2.30 -29.10 -6.85
N LEU A 126 1.88 -27.85 -6.62
CA LEU A 126 1.35 -27.00 -7.69
C LEU A 126 2.40 -26.76 -8.80
N LYS A 127 3.65 -26.50 -8.41
CA LYS A 127 4.76 -26.23 -9.33
C LYS A 127 5.15 -27.43 -10.21
N GLU A 128 4.83 -28.65 -9.83
CA GLU A 128 4.97 -29.81 -10.74
C GLU A 128 4.16 -29.63 -12.04
N GLY A 129 3.01 -28.93 -11.99
CA GLY A 129 2.18 -28.65 -13.16
C GLY A 129 2.70 -27.52 -14.06
N ASN A 130 3.39 -26.53 -13.46
CA ASN A 130 4.11 -25.46 -14.18
C ASN A 130 5.27 -24.93 -13.32
N PRO A 131 6.53 -25.36 -13.56
CA PRO A 131 7.67 -24.93 -12.75
C PRO A 131 7.99 -23.43 -12.83
N ARG A 132 7.46 -22.73 -13.85
CA ARG A 132 7.66 -21.28 -14.05
C ARG A 132 6.61 -20.42 -13.37
N MET A 133 5.60 -21.00 -12.72
CA MET A 133 4.53 -20.22 -12.13
C MET A 133 5.03 -19.26 -11.05
N ILE A 134 4.39 -18.10 -10.99
CA ILE A 134 4.51 -17.13 -9.91
C ILE A 134 3.39 -17.42 -8.91
N ILE A 135 3.71 -17.42 -7.61
CA ILE A 135 2.74 -17.68 -6.55
C ILE A 135 2.65 -16.46 -5.64
N HIS A 136 1.44 -15.94 -5.45
CA HIS A 136 1.12 -14.95 -4.44
C HIS A 136 0.52 -15.70 -3.23
N LEU A 137 1.33 -15.94 -2.21
CA LEU A 137 0.93 -16.60 -0.98
C LEU A 137 0.42 -15.57 0.03
N CYS A 138 -0.88 -15.59 0.27
CA CYS A 138 -1.57 -14.59 1.07
C CYS A 138 -2.00 -15.16 2.41
N THR A 139 -1.88 -14.36 3.48
CA THR A 139 -2.53 -14.71 4.76
C THR A 139 -4.06 -14.72 4.63
N PRO A 140 -4.77 -15.37 5.56
CA PRO A 140 -6.21 -15.15 5.70
C PRO A 140 -6.52 -13.66 5.93
N THR A 141 -7.69 -13.22 5.47
CA THR A 141 -8.23 -11.89 5.78
C THR A 141 -8.48 -11.75 7.29
N PRO A 142 -8.55 -10.51 7.84
CA PRO A 142 -8.83 -10.31 9.26
C PRO A 142 -10.16 -10.90 9.70
N MET A 143 -10.22 -11.27 10.98
CA MET A 143 -11.44 -11.67 11.66
C MET A 143 -11.92 -10.54 12.58
N PHE A 144 -13.23 -10.27 12.59
CA PHE A 144 -13.82 -9.14 13.32
C PHE A 144 -14.73 -9.60 14.47
N PRO A 145 -14.18 -9.98 15.63
CA PRO A 145 -15.00 -10.37 16.79
C PRO A 145 -15.91 -9.25 17.31
N ASN A 146 -15.57 -8.00 17.02
CA ASN A 146 -16.30 -6.81 17.47
C ASN A 146 -17.32 -6.29 16.43
N GLN A 147 -17.57 -7.03 15.34
CA GLN A 147 -18.61 -6.64 14.38
C GLN A 147 -19.98 -6.58 15.08
N LYS A 148 -20.76 -5.53 14.76
CA LYS A 148 -22.13 -5.37 15.27
C LYS A 148 -23.02 -6.51 14.74
N GLY A 149 -23.93 -6.99 15.59
CA GLY A 149 -24.91 -8.03 15.20
C GLY A 149 -24.43 -9.48 15.31
N LEU A 150 -23.19 -9.73 15.72
CA LEU A 150 -22.71 -11.10 15.93
C LEU A 150 -23.35 -11.77 17.16
N LYS A 151 -23.69 -13.06 17.02
CA LYS A 151 -24.10 -13.92 18.14
C LYS A 151 -22.95 -14.07 19.16
N PRO A 152 -23.24 -14.22 20.47
CA PRO A 152 -22.21 -14.33 21.50
C PRO A 152 -21.15 -15.42 21.22
N GLU A 153 -21.58 -16.60 20.78
CA GLU A 153 -20.70 -17.73 20.51
C GLU A 153 -19.75 -17.43 19.34
N ARG A 154 -20.25 -16.71 18.32
CA ARG A 154 -19.45 -16.27 17.19
C ARG A 154 -18.37 -15.28 17.62
N LYS A 155 -18.67 -14.36 18.54
CA LYS A 155 -17.66 -13.42 19.05
C LYS A 155 -16.53 -14.15 19.76
N VAL A 156 -16.85 -15.16 20.57
CA VAL A 156 -15.86 -15.99 21.28
C VAL A 156 -15.01 -16.80 20.29
N ASP A 157 -15.64 -17.43 19.29
CA ASP A 157 -14.96 -18.15 18.20
C ASP A 157 -13.95 -17.24 17.48
N LEU A 158 -14.40 -16.07 17.03
CA LEU A 158 -13.54 -15.13 16.31
C LEU A 158 -12.43 -14.54 17.18
N THR A 159 -12.71 -14.25 18.45
CA THR A 159 -11.68 -13.74 19.37
C THR A 159 -10.56 -14.77 19.56
N THR A 160 -10.92 -16.05 19.63
CA THR A 160 -9.95 -17.15 19.77
C THR A 160 -9.17 -17.36 18.47
N ARG A 161 -9.87 -17.40 17.33
CA ARG A 161 -9.27 -17.67 16.02
C ARG A 161 -8.41 -16.52 15.51
N ALA A 162 -8.78 -15.26 15.77
CA ALA A 162 -7.99 -14.09 15.37
C ALA A 162 -6.57 -14.12 15.97
N LYS A 163 -6.42 -14.62 17.20
CA LYS A 163 -5.10 -14.77 17.88
C LYS A 163 -4.18 -15.79 17.19
N ARG A 164 -4.71 -16.64 16.30
CA ARG A 164 -3.99 -17.68 15.58
C ARG A 164 -3.43 -17.19 14.23
N LEU A 165 -4.00 -16.12 13.67
CA LEU A 165 -3.55 -15.55 12.39
C LEU A 165 -2.06 -15.18 12.35
N PRO A 166 -1.43 -14.63 13.42
CA PRO A 166 0.00 -14.34 13.41
C PRO A 166 0.90 -15.56 13.19
N ALA A 167 0.49 -16.75 13.64
CA ALA A 167 1.26 -17.98 13.41
C ALA A 167 1.20 -18.41 11.93
N ILE A 168 0.02 -18.31 11.30
CA ILE A 168 -0.14 -18.54 9.85
C ILE A 168 0.70 -17.51 9.06
N GLN A 169 0.64 -16.24 9.45
CA GLN A 169 1.46 -15.18 8.84
C GLN A 169 2.95 -15.52 8.86
N GLN A 170 3.48 -15.95 10.00
CA GLN A 170 4.89 -16.32 10.14
C GLN A 170 5.25 -17.55 9.30
N ALA A 171 4.40 -18.59 9.31
CA ALA A 171 4.61 -19.79 8.52
C ALA A 171 4.63 -19.47 7.02
N TYR A 172 3.67 -18.69 6.53
CA TYR A 172 3.57 -18.32 5.11
C TYR A 172 4.72 -17.42 4.68
N LYS A 173 5.12 -16.45 5.51
CA LYS A 173 6.28 -15.61 5.23
C LYS A 173 7.56 -16.44 5.10
N ARG A 174 7.77 -17.43 5.98
CA ARG A 174 8.94 -18.34 5.91
C ARG A 174 8.87 -19.27 4.72
N ALA A 175 7.70 -19.82 4.40
CA ALA A 175 7.50 -20.67 3.23
C ALA A 175 7.76 -19.92 1.93
N ALA A 176 7.28 -18.68 1.80
CA ALA A 176 7.55 -17.86 0.61
C ALA A 176 9.05 -17.55 0.44
N ALA A 177 9.77 -17.36 1.55
CA ALA A 177 11.21 -17.08 1.51
C ALA A 177 12.07 -18.25 1.00
N THR A 178 11.53 -19.47 0.84
CA THR A 178 12.28 -20.61 0.31
C THR A 178 12.37 -20.64 -1.22
N ASP A 179 11.64 -19.77 -1.91
CA ASP A 179 11.56 -19.79 -3.38
C ASP A 179 11.29 -18.38 -3.94
N GLU A 180 12.17 -17.90 -4.82
CA GLU A 180 12.11 -16.54 -5.36
C GLU A 180 10.86 -16.22 -6.19
N ARG A 181 10.13 -17.24 -6.66
CA ARG A 181 8.87 -17.09 -7.41
C ARG A 181 7.64 -17.13 -6.50
N VAL A 182 7.82 -17.17 -5.18
CA VAL A 182 6.74 -17.13 -4.19
C VAL A 182 6.80 -15.79 -3.45
N HIS A 183 5.74 -15.01 -3.60
CA HIS A 183 5.60 -13.69 -3.03
C HIS A 183 4.63 -13.72 -1.86
N PHE A 184 5.09 -13.27 -0.69
CA PHE A 184 4.26 -13.21 0.51
C PHE A 184 3.48 -11.90 0.57
N HIS A 185 2.18 -11.99 0.87
CA HIS A 185 1.28 -10.85 1.03
C HIS A 185 0.48 -10.96 2.33
N ASP A 186 0.40 -9.88 3.10
CA ASP A 186 -0.32 -9.82 4.36
C ASP A 186 -1.71 -9.19 4.17
N LEU A 187 -2.76 -10.01 4.15
CA LEU A 187 -4.14 -9.55 4.01
C LEU A 187 -4.80 -9.16 5.34
N THR A 188 -4.08 -9.17 6.47
CA THR A 188 -4.67 -8.86 7.80
C THR A 188 -5.21 -7.44 7.92
N ARG A 189 -4.89 -6.55 6.97
CA ARG A 189 -5.41 -5.18 6.86
C ARG A 189 -6.30 -4.94 5.63
N ALA A 190 -6.57 -5.97 4.82
CA ALA A 190 -7.23 -5.80 3.53
C ALA A 190 -8.73 -5.45 3.63
N LEU A 191 -9.33 -5.64 4.81
CA LEU A 191 -10.76 -5.43 5.04
C LEU A 191 -11.01 -4.68 6.36
N SER A 192 -12.21 -4.10 6.47
CA SER A 192 -12.77 -3.58 7.72
C SER A 192 -13.99 -4.40 8.16
N SER A 193 -14.44 -4.22 9.40
CA SER A 193 -15.60 -4.96 9.94
C SER A 193 -16.92 -4.68 9.20
N GLY A 194 -17.03 -3.52 8.53
CA GLY A 194 -18.18 -3.21 7.67
C GLY A 194 -18.19 -3.98 6.36
N ASN A 195 -17.07 -4.60 6.00
CA ASN A 195 -16.91 -5.35 4.76
C ASN A 195 -17.25 -6.84 4.91
N THR A 196 -17.73 -7.29 6.07
CA THR A 196 -18.04 -8.71 6.34
C THR A 196 -19.48 -8.93 6.79
N THR A 197 -20.04 -10.10 6.48
CA THR A 197 -21.40 -10.47 6.90
C THR A 197 -21.44 -11.10 8.29
N ASP A 198 -20.39 -11.82 8.69
CA ASP A 198 -20.35 -12.62 9.93
C ASP A 198 -19.01 -12.51 10.70
N GLY A 199 -18.25 -11.46 10.41
CA GLY A 199 -16.91 -11.22 10.93
C GLY A 199 -15.79 -12.01 10.24
N VAL A 200 -16.09 -12.79 9.19
CA VAL A 200 -15.10 -13.55 8.38
C VAL A 200 -15.37 -13.42 6.89
N HIS A 201 -16.61 -13.65 6.46
CA HIS A 201 -16.97 -13.71 5.05
C HIS A 201 -17.21 -12.30 4.49
N PRO A 202 -16.48 -11.87 3.46
CA PRO A 202 -16.69 -10.56 2.86
C PRO A 202 -18.08 -10.43 2.22
N ASN A 203 -18.71 -9.27 2.40
CA ASN A 203 -19.89 -8.88 1.62
C ASN A 203 -19.46 -8.38 0.22
N ASN A 204 -20.41 -7.91 -0.60
CA ASN A 204 -20.10 -7.42 -1.95
C ASN A 204 -19.03 -6.31 -1.96
N GLU A 205 -19.08 -5.39 -1.00
CA GLU A 205 -18.08 -4.34 -0.87
C GLU A 205 -16.72 -4.91 -0.45
N GLY A 206 -16.68 -5.85 0.49
CA GLY A 206 -15.45 -6.52 0.87
C GLY A 206 -14.81 -7.30 -0.27
N HIS A 207 -15.62 -7.95 -1.10
CA HIS A 207 -15.12 -8.61 -2.31
C HIS A 207 -14.57 -7.63 -3.35
N GLU A 208 -15.21 -6.48 -3.52
CA GLU A 208 -14.70 -5.40 -4.36
C GLU A 208 -13.34 -4.88 -3.85
N GLN A 209 -13.19 -4.71 -2.54
CA GLN A 209 -11.91 -4.28 -1.92
C GLN A 209 -10.81 -5.32 -2.13
N LEU A 210 -11.10 -6.61 -1.95
CA LEU A 210 -10.15 -7.69 -2.22
C LEU A 210 -9.77 -7.74 -3.71
N ALA A 211 -10.74 -7.57 -4.62
CA ALA A 211 -10.46 -7.56 -6.05
C ALA A 211 -9.50 -6.43 -6.45
N LYS A 212 -9.71 -5.22 -5.91
CA LYS A 212 -8.80 -4.08 -6.11
C LYS A 212 -7.42 -4.33 -5.51
N HIS A 213 -7.37 -4.90 -4.30
CA HIS A 213 -6.11 -5.26 -3.67
C HIS A 213 -5.31 -6.24 -4.55
N PHE A 214 -5.94 -7.30 -5.06
CA PHE A 214 -5.27 -8.25 -5.95
C PHE A 214 -4.93 -7.64 -7.31
N LEU A 215 -5.76 -6.75 -7.86
CA LEU A 215 -5.42 -6.00 -9.06
C LEU A 215 -4.09 -5.26 -8.87
N ASP A 216 -3.89 -4.60 -7.74
CA ASP A 216 -2.64 -3.88 -7.46
C ASP A 216 -1.42 -4.79 -7.39
N LEU A 217 -1.60 -5.98 -6.82
CA LEU A 217 -0.54 -6.96 -6.68
C LEU A 217 -0.19 -7.65 -8.02
N LEU A 218 -1.16 -7.78 -8.93
CA LEU A 218 -1.01 -8.53 -10.18
C LEU A 218 -0.78 -7.65 -11.41
N SER A 219 -1.21 -6.39 -11.39
CA SER A 219 -1.03 -5.43 -12.50
C SER A 219 0.38 -4.85 -12.58
N LYS A 220 1.21 -5.07 -11.56
CA LYS A 220 2.60 -4.64 -11.52
C LYS A 220 3.50 -5.84 -11.29
N ASP A 221 4.55 -5.97 -12.10
CA ASP A 221 5.57 -7.00 -11.88
C ASP A 221 6.11 -6.93 -10.44
N THR A 222 6.23 -8.08 -9.80
CA THR A 222 6.93 -8.20 -8.53
C THR A 222 8.44 -7.99 -8.74
N GLY A 223 9.04 -7.20 -7.86
CA GLY A 223 10.47 -6.89 -7.88
C GLY A 223 11.21 -7.63 -6.78
N ARG A 224 12.55 -7.66 -6.89
CA ARG A 224 13.38 -8.02 -5.72
C ARG A 224 13.28 -6.89 -4.71
N CYS A 225 13.04 -7.23 -3.44
CA CYS A 225 13.30 -6.30 -2.35
C CYS A 225 14.81 -5.99 -2.37
N ALA A 226 15.19 -4.73 -2.14
CA ALA A 226 16.60 -4.39 -2.02
C ALA A 226 17.29 -5.32 -1.00
N ASN A 227 18.39 -5.93 -1.45
CA ASN A 227 19.19 -6.82 -0.61
C ASN A 227 19.99 -5.98 0.36
N PHE A 228 19.79 -6.20 1.65
CA PHE A 228 20.50 -5.50 2.71
C PHE A 228 21.48 -6.44 3.40
N PRO A 229 22.66 -5.94 3.83
CA PRO A 229 23.52 -6.69 4.73
C PRO A 229 22.70 -7.06 5.98
N GLU A 230 22.52 -8.35 6.23
CA GLU A 230 21.86 -8.82 7.45
C GLU A 230 22.68 -8.37 8.67
N SER A 231 22.02 -7.72 9.62
CA SER A 231 22.63 -7.51 10.93
C SER A 231 22.34 -8.74 11.79
N SER A 232 23.34 -9.24 12.52
CA SER A 232 23.18 -10.35 13.48
C SER A 232 22.28 -10.03 14.68
N ARG A 233 21.70 -8.82 14.74
CA ARG A 233 20.75 -8.40 15.78
C ARG A 233 19.32 -8.54 15.27
N LYS A 234 18.40 -8.89 16.17
CA LYS A 234 16.95 -8.90 15.90
C LYS A 234 16.56 -7.55 15.30
N GLU A 235 16.21 -7.57 14.01
CA GLU A 235 15.89 -6.35 13.29
C GLU A 235 14.61 -5.73 13.86
N PRO A 236 14.57 -4.39 14.04
CA PRO A 236 13.36 -3.76 14.52
C PRO A 236 12.26 -3.90 13.46
N SER A 237 11.00 -3.90 13.91
CA SER A 237 9.83 -3.92 13.04
C SER A 237 8.92 -2.73 13.31
N TRP A 238 8.12 -2.38 12.31
CA TRP A 238 7.08 -1.37 12.41
C TRP A 238 5.81 -1.90 11.74
N ASN A 239 4.74 -2.09 12.50
CA ASN A 239 3.47 -2.68 12.02
C ASN A 239 3.65 -4.02 11.27
N GLY A 240 4.54 -4.89 11.74
CA GLY A 240 4.81 -6.20 11.12
C GLY A 240 5.84 -6.17 9.98
N PHE A 241 6.22 -5.00 9.48
CA PHE A 241 7.24 -4.83 8.45
C PHE A 241 8.64 -4.67 9.03
N LYS A 242 9.66 -5.03 8.25
CA LYS A 242 11.07 -4.86 8.59
C LYS A 242 11.42 -3.37 8.57
N LEU A 243 12.09 -2.88 9.62
CA LEU A 243 12.50 -1.48 9.77
C LEU A 243 14.03 -1.38 9.83
N HIS A 244 14.61 -0.53 8.98
CA HIS A 244 15.98 -0.09 9.07
C HIS A 244 16.05 1.30 9.71
N LYS A 245 16.97 1.46 10.66
CA LYS A 245 17.34 2.76 11.21
C LYS A 245 18.64 3.20 10.53
N ILE A 246 18.62 4.37 9.93
CA ILE A 246 19.74 4.94 9.18
C ILE A 246 20.23 6.17 9.94
N LYS A 247 21.55 6.27 10.15
CA LYS A 247 22.18 7.50 10.63
C LYS A 247 22.79 8.20 9.42
N LEU A 248 22.32 9.40 9.12
CA LEU A 248 22.81 10.18 8.00
C LEU A 248 24.26 10.64 8.27
N PRO A 249 25.26 10.28 7.42
CA PRO A 249 26.67 10.57 7.68
C PRO A 249 27.03 12.06 7.77
N LYS A 250 26.47 12.89 6.88
CA LYS A 250 26.75 14.34 6.78
C LYS A 250 25.97 15.11 7.84
N SER A 251 24.66 14.91 7.91
CA SER A 251 23.80 15.70 8.82
C SER A 251 23.71 15.13 10.25
N GLY A 252 24.14 13.89 10.48
CA GLY A 252 23.94 13.19 11.74
C GLY A 252 22.48 12.92 12.08
N ALA A 253 21.52 13.16 11.17
CA ALA A 253 20.11 12.98 11.45
C ALA A 253 19.69 11.51 11.45
N ASN A 254 18.63 11.20 12.19
CA ASN A 254 18.05 9.86 12.19
C ASN A 254 17.03 9.75 11.04
N ALA A 255 17.19 8.71 10.24
CA ALA A 255 16.26 8.31 9.21
C ALA A 255 15.79 6.87 9.44
N ARG A 256 14.69 6.52 8.78
CA ARG A 256 14.02 5.22 8.85
C ARG A 256 13.63 4.79 7.45
N LEU A 257 13.76 3.51 7.19
CA LEU A 257 13.27 2.86 5.98
C LEU A 257 12.52 1.59 6.38
N VAL A 258 11.27 1.46 5.96
CA VAL A 258 10.44 0.26 6.15
C VAL A 258 10.36 -0.49 4.84
N ILE A 259 10.60 -1.79 4.91
CA ILE A 259 10.66 -2.68 3.75
C ILE A 259 9.32 -3.42 3.64
N PRO A 260 8.66 -3.40 2.47
CA PRO A 260 7.48 -4.20 2.24
C PRO A 260 7.82 -5.69 2.30
N HIS A 261 6.80 -6.54 2.45
CA HIS A 261 7.01 -7.99 2.42
C HIS A 261 7.48 -8.49 1.06
N THR A 262 6.89 -7.95 0.00
CA THR A 262 7.29 -8.15 -1.39
C THR A 262 7.33 -6.77 -2.04
N ALA A 263 8.44 -6.39 -2.66
CA ALA A 263 8.55 -5.10 -3.35
C ALA A 263 7.94 -5.17 -4.75
N THR A 264 7.37 -4.06 -5.22
CA THR A 264 7.02 -3.89 -6.64
C THR A 264 8.30 -3.63 -7.44
N LYS A 265 8.33 -4.08 -8.71
CA LYS A 265 9.41 -3.75 -9.65
C LYS A 265 9.60 -2.24 -9.72
N GLY A 266 10.86 -1.81 -9.81
CA GLY A 266 11.25 -0.40 -9.74
C GLY A 266 11.37 0.16 -8.31
N GLN A 267 11.13 -0.67 -7.28
CA GLN A 267 11.30 -0.33 -5.86
C GLN A 267 10.68 1.03 -5.47
N PRO A 268 9.39 1.25 -5.74
CA PRO A 268 8.75 2.51 -5.46
C PRO A 268 8.70 2.75 -3.94
N TRP A 269 8.58 4.02 -3.57
CA TRP A 269 8.58 4.41 -2.18
C TRP A 269 7.82 5.71 -1.92
N ILE A 270 7.28 5.80 -0.71
CA ILE A 270 6.67 6.99 -0.15
C ILE A 270 7.60 7.58 0.91
N TRP A 271 7.72 8.90 0.90
CA TRP A 271 8.55 9.64 1.82
C TRP A 271 7.69 10.52 2.73
N ARG A 272 7.54 10.06 3.97
CA ARG A 272 6.88 10.82 5.02
C ARG A 272 7.84 11.86 5.61
N ALA A 273 7.47 13.14 5.50
CA ALA A 273 8.25 14.23 6.09
C ALA A 273 8.04 14.35 7.61
N ARG A 274 6.79 14.17 8.07
CA ARG A 274 6.29 14.28 9.45
C ARG A 274 4.94 13.56 9.51
N PHE A 275 4.36 13.20 10.66
CA PHE A 275 4.95 12.79 11.93
C PHE A 275 5.08 11.26 11.90
N TRP A 276 6.22 10.70 12.30
CA TRP A 276 6.45 9.25 12.20
C TRP A 276 5.34 8.44 12.89
N GLY A 277 4.69 7.55 12.12
CA GLY A 277 3.68 6.64 12.62
C GLY A 277 2.33 7.25 13.00
N HIS A 278 2.11 8.55 12.80
CA HIS A 278 0.82 9.18 13.08
C HIS A 278 -0.15 8.95 11.91
N GLN A 279 -1.29 8.32 12.20
CA GLN A 279 -2.36 8.03 11.24
C GLN A 279 -1.85 7.38 9.92
N PRO A 280 -1.14 6.24 10.00
CA PRO A 280 -0.35 5.68 8.90
C PRO A 280 -1.17 4.88 7.88
N ALA A 281 -2.46 5.18 7.71
CA ALA A 281 -3.35 4.36 6.88
C ALA A 281 -2.86 4.24 5.44
N LEU A 282 -2.39 5.35 4.85
CA LEU A 282 -1.81 5.34 3.51
C LEU A 282 -0.47 4.59 3.47
N ASP A 283 0.42 4.84 4.43
CA ASP A 283 1.72 4.17 4.53
C ASP A 283 1.57 2.65 4.51
N LEU A 284 0.67 2.14 5.36
CA LEU A 284 0.42 0.70 5.48
C LEU A 284 -0.20 0.15 4.20
N ALA A 285 -1.15 0.87 3.61
CA ALA A 285 -1.79 0.42 2.37
C ALA A 285 -0.82 0.37 1.17
N LEU A 286 0.18 1.26 1.14
CA LEU A 286 1.26 1.25 0.15
C LEU A 286 2.32 0.18 0.44
N LEU A 287 2.69 -0.04 1.70
CA LEU A 287 3.56 -1.16 2.12
C LEU A 287 2.97 -2.52 1.76
N ASP A 288 1.65 -2.67 1.95
CA ASP A 288 0.88 -3.85 1.55
C ASP A 288 0.86 -4.06 0.02
N ARG A 289 1.26 -3.04 -0.76
CA ARG A 289 1.33 -3.05 -2.22
C ARG A 289 2.75 -2.95 -2.75
N GLY A 290 3.75 -3.18 -1.91
CA GLY A 290 5.15 -3.27 -2.33
C GLY A 290 5.92 -1.95 -2.41
N TYR A 291 5.40 -0.88 -1.82
CA TYR A 291 6.13 0.38 -1.66
C TYR A 291 6.95 0.36 -0.38
N HIS A 292 8.12 0.99 -0.41
CA HIS A 292 8.89 1.26 0.79
C HIS A 292 8.38 2.54 1.47
N LEU A 293 8.54 2.64 2.79
CA LEU A 293 8.26 3.88 3.53
C LEU A 293 9.57 4.45 4.07
N ALA A 294 9.92 5.65 3.63
CA ALA A 294 11.05 6.41 4.13
C ALA A 294 10.61 7.54 5.05
N PHE A 295 11.47 7.87 6.00
CA PHE A 295 11.33 9.03 6.87
C PHE A 295 12.71 9.57 7.25
N VAL A 296 12.89 10.88 7.25
CA VAL A 296 14.01 11.55 7.89
C VAL A 296 13.49 12.66 8.78
N ASP A 297 14.09 12.82 9.97
CA ASP A 297 13.68 13.89 10.84
C ASP A 297 14.13 15.25 10.30
N VAL A 298 13.18 15.99 9.74
CA VAL A 298 13.32 17.40 9.32
C VAL A 298 12.60 18.34 10.29
N GLY A 299 12.30 17.88 11.51
CA GLY A 299 11.65 18.67 12.55
C GLY A 299 12.38 19.98 12.83
N ASN A 300 11.61 21.05 13.04
CA ASN A 300 12.09 22.42 13.32
C ASN A 300 12.98 23.06 12.23
N LEU A 301 13.11 22.46 11.05
CA LEU A 301 13.82 23.05 9.93
C LEU A 301 12.89 23.78 8.95
N TYR A 302 11.58 23.58 9.07
CA TYR A 302 10.53 24.33 8.35
C TYR A 302 10.69 24.38 6.82
N GLY A 303 11.41 23.44 6.21
CA GLY A 303 11.66 23.44 4.77
C GLY A 303 12.76 24.41 4.30
N ASN A 304 13.63 24.88 5.22
CA ASN A 304 14.81 25.67 4.88
C ASN A 304 15.90 24.85 4.14
N GLU A 305 17.01 25.48 3.77
CA GLU A 305 18.12 24.80 3.07
C GLU A 305 18.76 23.65 3.88
N THR A 306 18.81 23.73 5.22
CA THR A 306 19.24 22.59 6.04
C THR A 306 18.30 21.39 5.89
N ALA A 307 16.98 21.64 5.80
CA ALA A 307 16.01 20.59 5.53
C ALA A 307 16.22 19.98 4.14
N MET A 308 16.46 20.83 3.13
CA MET A 308 16.71 20.38 1.75
C MET A 308 17.96 19.52 1.66
N ALA A 309 19.09 19.98 2.20
CA ALA A 309 20.35 19.23 2.22
C ALA A 309 20.21 17.87 2.95
N ARG A 310 19.47 17.85 4.07
CA ARG A 310 19.16 16.61 4.79
C ARG A 310 18.29 15.65 3.99
N GLY A 311 17.31 16.20 3.25
CA GLY A 311 16.50 15.41 2.33
C GLY A 311 17.32 14.84 1.19
N GLU A 312 18.11 15.67 0.52
CA GLU A 312 19.00 15.27 -0.58
C GLU A 312 19.95 14.16 -0.16
N GLU A 313 20.51 14.23 1.05
CA GLU A 313 21.35 13.18 1.62
C GLU A 313 20.61 11.85 1.79
N LEU A 314 19.39 11.86 2.35
CA LEU A 314 18.60 10.63 2.46
C LEU A 314 18.26 10.08 1.06
N TYR A 315 17.81 10.94 0.14
CA TYR A 315 17.46 10.56 -1.22
C TYR A 315 18.65 9.88 -1.92
N GLU A 316 19.84 10.46 -1.81
CA GLU A 316 21.09 9.90 -2.37
C GLU A 316 21.35 8.50 -1.82
N ILE A 317 21.29 8.32 -0.49
CA ILE A 317 21.47 7.02 0.15
C ILE A 317 20.43 6.02 -0.36
N LEU A 318 19.15 6.39 -0.36
CA LEU A 318 18.07 5.46 -0.71
C LEU A 318 18.10 5.05 -2.19
N THR A 319 18.46 5.95 -3.09
CA THR A 319 18.50 5.66 -4.53
C THR A 319 19.79 4.99 -4.99
N THR A 320 20.92 5.24 -4.32
CA THR A 320 22.22 4.66 -4.71
C THR A 320 22.54 3.37 -3.94
N GLN A 321 22.42 3.39 -2.62
CA GLN A 321 22.78 2.25 -1.77
C GLN A 321 21.62 1.26 -1.64
N PHE A 322 20.39 1.77 -1.50
CA PHE A 322 19.18 0.95 -1.37
C PHE A 322 18.48 0.71 -2.72
N GLN A 323 18.97 1.31 -3.81
CA GLN A 323 18.47 1.13 -5.18
C GLN A 323 16.95 1.38 -5.33
N LEU A 324 16.37 2.22 -4.46
CA LEU A 324 14.97 2.59 -4.56
C LEU A 324 14.73 3.42 -5.82
N GLY A 325 13.49 3.40 -6.32
CA GLY A 325 13.11 4.15 -7.52
C GLY A 325 13.44 5.64 -7.40
N PRO A 326 13.82 6.33 -8.49
CA PRO A 326 14.33 7.69 -8.43
C PRO A 326 13.24 8.76 -8.14
N LYS A 327 11.96 8.38 -8.11
CA LYS A 327 10.85 9.33 -7.97
C LYS A 327 9.91 8.93 -6.83
N PRO A 328 10.20 9.30 -5.56
CA PRO A 328 9.27 9.08 -4.45
C PRO A 328 7.91 9.75 -4.64
N ILE A 329 6.92 9.23 -3.91
CA ILE A 329 5.74 9.99 -3.51
C ILE A 329 6.11 10.77 -2.25
N LEU A 330 5.91 12.08 -2.21
CA LEU A 330 6.16 12.88 -1.00
C LEU A 330 4.89 13.02 -0.16
N GLU A 331 4.95 12.70 1.12
CA GLU A 331 3.85 12.86 2.07
C GLU A 331 4.20 13.89 3.14
N GLY A 332 3.35 14.90 3.29
CA GLY A 332 3.49 15.91 4.32
C GLY A 332 2.16 16.32 4.91
N MET A 333 1.95 15.93 6.17
CA MET A 333 0.85 16.41 7.00
C MET A 333 1.27 17.64 7.82
N SER A 334 0.35 18.59 8.00
CA SER A 334 0.58 19.79 8.81
C SER A 334 1.89 20.49 8.39
N ARG A 335 2.78 20.81 9.32
CA ARG A 335 4.11 21.40 9.04
C ARG A 335 5.00 20.61 8.08
N GLY A 336 4.70 19.33 7.85
CA GLY A 336 5.36 18.52 6.81
C GLY A 336 5.17 19.09 5.41
N GLY A 337 4.09 19.86 5.18
CA GLY A 337 3.83 20.59 3.94
C GLY A 337 5.01 21.47 3.51
N LEU A 338 5.62 22.18 4.47
CA LEU A 338 6.76 23.05 4.21
C LEU A 338 7.96 22.28 3.64
N PHE A 339 8.20 21.04 4.06
CA PHE A 339 9.29 20.25 3.50
C PHE A 339 8.94 19.71 2.10
N ILE A 340 7.79 19.04 1.96
CA ILE A 340 7.48 18.31 0.71
C ILE A 340 7.36 19.25 -0.49
N PHE A 341 6.77 20.43 -0.32
CA PHE A 341 6.59 21.37 -1.42
C PHE A 341 7.90 22.05 -1.81
N ASN A 342 8.74 22.42 -0.83
CA ASN A 342 10.07 22.97 -1.12
C ASN A 342 10.99 21.93 -1.78
N PHE A 343 10.95 20.67 -1.33
CA PHE A 343 11.73 19.60 -1.96
C PHE A 343 11.30 19.37 -3.42
N ALA A 344 9.99 19.26 -3.68
CA ALA A 344 9.47 19.11 -5.04
C ALA A 344 9.76 20.32 -5.94
N ALA A 345 9.67 21.54 -5.41
CA ALA A 345 9.99 22.75 -6.17
C ALA A 345 11.48 22.88 -6.51
N LYS A 346 12.36 22.28 -5.69
CA LYS A 346 13.82 22.22 -5.92
C LYS A 346 14.21 21.07 -6.86
N HIS A 347 13.48 19.96 -6.83
CA HIS A 347 13.75 18.73 -7.58
C HIS A 347 12.50 18.18 -8.28
N PRO A 348 11.88 18.91 -9.22
CA PRO A 348 10.61 18.51 -9.83
C PRO A 348 10.70 17.21 -10.64
N ASP A 349 11.89 16.88 -11.14
CA ASP A 349 12.20 15.65 -11.88
C ASP A 349 12.32 14.40 -11.00
N LYS A 350 12.43 14.57 -9.68
CA LYS A 350 12.62 13.49 -8.69
C LYS A 350 11.36 13.15 -7.90
N VAL A 351 10.18 13.54 -8.37
CA VAL A 351 8.91 13.33 -7.63
C VAL A 351 7.87 12.72 -8.54
N THR A 352 7.23 11.65 -8.07
CA THR A 352 6.11 11.02 -8.80
C THR A 352 4.79 11.70 -8.47
N ALA A 353 4.56 12.01 -7.20
CA ALA A 353 3.36 12.69 -6.73
C ALA A 353 3.58 13.31 -5.34
N ILE A 354 2.70 14.21 -4.93
CA ILE A 354 2.69 14.81 -3.59
C ILE A 354 1.35 14.55 -2.92
N TYR A 355 1.38 14.12 -1.66
CA TYR A 355 0.24 14.04 -0.77
C TYR A 355 0.40 15.05 0.38
N GLY A 356 -0.43 16.11 0.36
CA GLY A 356 -0.54 17.09 1.42
C GLY A 356 -1.80 16.91 2.25
N ASP A 357 -1.67 16.87 3.57
CA ASP A 357 -2.79 16.64 4.50
C ASP A 357 -2.87 17.73 5.57
N ASN A 358 -3.90 18.58 5.47
CA ASN A 358 -3.93 19.87 6.15
C ASN A 358 -2.56 20.56 6.12
N PRO A 359 -1.90 20.64 4.94
CA PRO A 359 -0.50 20.99 4.88
C PRO A 359 -0.31 22.48 5.15
N VAL A 360 0.74 22.81 5.89
CA VAL A 360 1.20 24.20 5.99
C VAL A 360 1.88 24.56 4.68
N CYS A 361 1.35 25.58 4.02
CA CYS A 361 1.91 26.17 2.79
C CYS A 361 2.34 27.64 2.99
N ASN A 362 1.95 28.25 4.11
CA ASN A 362 2.28 29.62 4.43
C ASN A 362 2.73 29.71 5.89
N PHE A 363 4.04 29.90 6.12
CA PHE A 363 4.55 29.94 7.47
C PHE A 363 4.14 31.20 8.25
N LEU A 364 3.69 32.25 7.55
CA LEU A 364 3.11 33.43 8.18
C LEU A 364 1.72 33.16 8.76
N SER A 365 0.98 32.20 8.20
CA SER A 365 -0.30 31.75 8.74
C SER A 365 -0.11 30.80 9.92
N TRP A 366 0.59 29.69 9.71
CA TRP A 366 1.10 28.86 10.79
C TRP A 366 2.58 28.58 10.52
N PRO A 367 3.49 28.85 11.47
CA PRO A 367 3.22 29.20 12.87
C PRO A 367 3.00 30.70 13.16
N GLY A 368 3.07 31.59 12.16
CA GLY A 368 3.08 33.06 12.34
C GLY A 368 1.79 33.72 12.81
N GLY A 369 0.63 33.04 12.72
CA GLY A 369 -0.64 33.51 13.28
C GLY A 369 -1.46 34.46 12.39
N ILE A 370 -1.06 34.74 11.15
CA ILE A 370 -1.90 35.52 10.23
C ILE A 370 -3.10 34.69 9.81
N ASN A 371 -4.28 35.09 10.29
CA ASN A 371 -5.57 34.42 10.08
C ASN A 371 -5.60 32.94 10.49
N GLY A 372 -4.58 32.46 11.20
CA GLY A 372 -4.41 31.10 11.71
C GLY A 372 -3.91 31.09 13.15
N LYS A 373 -3.63 29.91 13.71
CA LYS A 373 -3.20 29.81 15.10
C LYS A 373 -1.74 30.22 15.26
N LEU A 374 -1.49 31.31 15.98
CA LEU A 374 -0.13 31.69 16.40
C LEU A 374 0.48 30.57 17.27
N SER A 375 1.66 30.10 16.87
CA SER A 375 2.55 29.35 17.74
C SER A 375 3.85 30.13 17.89
N LYS A 376 3.90 31.01 18.90
CA LYS A 376 5.02 31.94 19.10
C LYS A 376 6.38 31.22 19.13
N ALA A 377 6.47 30.12 19.89
CA ALA A 377 7.70 29.33 19.99
C ALA A 377 8.09 28.66 18.67
N ASP A 378 7.14 28.15 17.88
CA ASP A 378 7.44 27.60 16.55
C ASP A 378 7.81 28.72 15.56
N TYR A 379 7.18 29.89 15.64
CA TYR A 379 7.48 31.02 14.76
C TYR A 379 8.87 31.57 15.01
N ASP A 380 9.26 31.77 16.27
CA ASP A 380 10.62 32.20 16.61
C ASP A 380 11.66 31.16 16.14
N ARG A 381 11.36 29.86 16.27
CA ARG A 381 12.20 28.79 15.69
C ARG A 381 12.23 28.83 14.16
N CYS A 382 11.11 29.11 13.50
CA CYS A 382 11.01 29.18 12.05
C CYS A 382 11.88 30.33 11.51
N LEU A 383 11.73 31.53 12.07
CA LEU A 383 12.54 32.69 11.71
C LEU A 383 14.03 32.43 11.92
N LYS A 384 14.40 31.85 13.08
CA LYS A 384 15.78 31.43 13.35
C LYS A 384 16.29 30.38 12.36
N ALA A 385 15.48 29.39 11.99
CA ALA A 385 15.87 28.36 11.03
C ALA A 385 16.11 28.93 9.63
N TYR A 386 15.32 29.91 9.21
CA TYR A 386 15.53 30.62 7.94
C TYR A 386 16.62 31.70 8.04
N GLY A 387 17.03 32.11 9.24
CA GLY A 387 17.99 33.20 9.44
C GLY A 387 17.41 34.57 9.10
N ILE A 388 16.10 34.77 9.27
CA ILE A 388 15.39 35.99 8.89
C ILE A 388 14.70 36.65 10.10
N THR A 389 14.49 37.95 10.01
CA THR A 389 13.74 38.76 10.97
C THR A 389 12.24 38.72 10.70
N VAL A 390 11.44 39.25 11.65
CA VAL A 390 9.99 39.44 11.46
C VAL A 390 9.68 40.41 10.32
N ALA A 391 10.57 41.38 10.03
CA ALA A 391 10.38 42.30 8.93
C ALA A 391 10.57 41.59 7.58
N GLU A 392 11.66 40.83 7.45
CA GLU A 392 11.99 40.06 6.24
C GLU A 392 10.98 38.93 5.98
N SER A 393 10.40 38.35 7.03
CA SER A 393 9.42 37.28 6.88
C SER A 393 8.18 37.68 6.08
N LYS A 394 7.78 38.96 6.15
CA LYS A 394 6.60 39.51 5.44
C LYS A 394 6.73 39.42 3.92
N THR A 395 7.96 39.44 3.41
CA THR A 395 8.26 39.36 1.97
C THR A 395 8.93 38.05 1.59
N HIS A 396 9.14 37.14 2.55
CA HIS A 396 9.76 35.84 2.26
C HIS A 396 8.84 35.01 1.34
N PRO A 397 9.39 34.38 0.28
CA PRO A 397 8.61 33.53 -0.62
C PRO A 397 7.81 32.46 0.14
N GLN A 398 6.53 32.30 -0.21
CA GLN A 398 5.63 31.29 0.33
C GLN A 398 5.24 30.29 -0.74
N ILE A 399 4.89 29.07 -0.33
CA ILE A 399 4.41 28.01 -1.23
C ILE A 399 3.08 28.43 -1.90
N THR A 400 2.32 29.30 -1.25
CA THR A 400 1.06 29.84 -1.77
C THR A 400 1.23 30.85 -2.91
N HIS A 401 2.45 31.30 -3.22
CA HIS A 401 2.69 32.29 -4.27
C HIS A 401 2.57 31.67 -5.69
N PRO A 402 1.99 32.38 -6.70
CA PRO A 402 1.85 31.84 -8.05
C PRO A 402 3.15 31.35 -8.70
N ASN A 403 4.26 32.07 -8.51
CA ASN A 403 5.58 31.65 -9.01
C ASN A 403 6.08 30.34 -8.38
N PHE A 404 5.64 30.01 -7.16
CA PHE A 404 5.98 28.73 -6.54
C PHE A 404 5.21 27.59 -7.22
N ALA A 405 3.91 27.78 -7.48
CA ALA A 405 3.08 26.78 -8.16
C ALA A 405 3.63 26.37 -9.54
N ARG A 406 4.22 27.31 -10.29
CA ARG A 406 4.89 27.00 -11.58
C ARG A 406 6.02 25.99 -11.45
N LYS A 407 6.72 25.94 -10.31
CA LYS A 407 7.79 24.96 -10.05
C LYS A 407 7.27 23.54 -9.83
N LEU A 408 5.97 23.40 -9.55
CA LEU A 408 5.30 22.12 -9.31
C LEU A 408 4.47 21.65 -10.52
N GLN A 409 4.48 22.40 -11.63
CA GLN A 409 3.61 22.13 -12.77
C GLN A 409 3.88 20.73 -13.33
N GLY A 410 2.79 19.98 -13.54
CA GLY A 410 2.84 18.61 -14.06
C GLY A 410 3.02 17.52 -13.00
N ILE A 411 3.41 17.87 -11.77
CA ILE A 411 3.45 16.90 -10.66
C ILE A 411 2.02 16.68 -10.15
N PRO A 412 1.52 15.43 -10.10
CA PRO A 412 0.24 15.11 -9.46
C PRO A 412 0.23 15.43 -7.97
N ILE A 413 -0.76 16.22 -7.53
CA ILE A 413 -0.88 16.66 -6.14
C ILE A 413 -2.25 16.25 -5.58
N ALA A 414 -2.23 15.48 -4.50
CA ALA A 414 -3.38 15.15 -3.66
C ALA A 414 -3.40 16.06 -2.42
N LEU A 415 -4.51 16.76 -2.19
CA LEU A 415 -4.75 17.57 -1.00
C LEU A 415 -5.95 17.05 -0.21
N VAL A 416 -5.74 16.71 1.06
CA VAL A 416 -6.82 16.36 1.99
C VAL A 416 -6.97 17.51 2.99
N ILE A 417 -8.16 18.12 3.02
CA ILE A 417 -8.38 19.42 3.67
C ILE A 417 -9.58 19.36 4.62
N GLY A 418 -9.33 19.57 5.91
CA GLY A 418 -10.30 19.93 6.93
C GLY A 418 -10.86 21.32 6.65
N THR A 419 -12.15 21.39 6.33
CA THR A 419 -12.76 22.66 5.90
C THR A 419 -12.95 23.66 7.03
N ALA A 420 -12.93 23.21 8.28
CA ALA A 420 -13.05 24.02 9.49
C ALA A 420 -11.71 24.12 10.26
N ASP A 421 -10.57 23.87 9.60
CA ASP A 421 -9.25 23.96 10.23
C ASP A 421 -8.93 25.42 10.58
N THR A 422 -8.79 25.72 11.88
CA THR A 422 -8.40 27.03 12.40
C THR A 422 -6.92 27.10 12.81
N VAL A 423 -6.21 25.96 12.82
CA VAL A 423 -4.78 25.90 13.11
C VAL A 423 -4.00 26.21 11.84
N VAL A 424 -4.33 25.52 10.75
CA VAL A 424 -3.77 25.71 9.41
C VAL A 424 -4.93 26.03 8.46
N PRO A 425 -5.46 27.28 8.49
CA PRO A 425 -6.61 27.66 7.69
C PRO A 425 -6.43 27.34 6.21
N PRO A 426 -7.36 26.61 5.57
CA PRO A 426 -7.22 26.25 4.17
C PRO A 426 -7.10 27.48 3.26
N THR A 427 -7.79 28.57 3.61
CA THR A 427 -7.78 29.86 2.88
C THR A 427 -6.41 30.53 2.86
N GLU A 428 -5.56 30.24 3.84
CA GLU A 428 -4.20 30.78 3.95
C GLU A 428 -3.13 29.81 3.46
N ASN A 429 -3.48 28.52 3.26
CA ASN A 429 -2.54 27.44 2.99
C ASN A 429 -2.88 26.69 1.70
N ALA A 430 -3.59 25.56 1.81
CA ALA A 430 -3.78 24.64 0.70
C ALA A 430 -4.67 25.22 -0.43
N LYS A 431 -5.66 26.08 -0.12
CA LYS A 431 -6.58 26.64 -1.14
C LYS A 431 -5.86 27.59 -2.12
N PRO A 432 -5.04 28.58 -1.67
CA PRO A 432 -4.26 29.40 -2.60
C PRO A 432 -3.32 28.60 -3.50
N LEU A 433 -2.62 27.62 -2.93
CA LEU A 433 -1.75 26.73 -3.71
C LEU A 433 -2.55 25.98 -4.78
N ALA A 434 -3.66 25.34 -4.39
CA ALA A 434 -4.51 24.61 -5.32
C ALA A 434 -5.06 25.51 -6.44
N ALA A 435 -5.53 26.71 -6.09
CA ALA A 435 -6.03 27.68 -7.07
C ALA A 435 -4.95 28.10 -8.08
N ASN A 436 -3.71 28.29 -7.63
CA ASN A 436 -2.61 28.63 -8.52
C ASN A 436 -2.19 27.46 -9.42
N LEU A 437 -2.22 26.23 -8.91
CA LEU A 437 -1.97 25.02 -9.71
C LEU A 437 -3.05 24.79 -10.77
N SER A 438 -4.32 24.98 -10.42
CA SER A 438 -5.43 24.86 -11.38
C SER A 438 -5.37 25.89 -12.49
N LYS A 439 -4.89 27.12 -12.21
CA LYS A 439 -4.72 28.17 -13.24
C LYS A 439 -3.66 27.85 -14.31
N ILE A 440 -2.79 26.86 -14.04
CA ILE A 440 -1.71 26.43 -14.95
C ILE A 440 -1.89 24.98 -15.40
N ASP A 441 -3.12 24.46 -15.31
CA ASP A 441 -3.51 23.10 -15.73
C ASP A 441 -2.67 21.98 -15.08
N SER A 442 -2.18 22.21 -13.86
CA SER A 442 -1.44 21.19 -13.11
C SER A 442 -2.40 20.18 -12.47
N PRO A 443 -2.07 18.87 -12.47
CA PRO A 443 -2.95 17.83 -11.93
C PRO A 443 -3.08 17.94 -10.40
N VAL A 444 -4.21 18.47 -9.93
CA VAL A 444 -4.53 18.61 -8.51
C VAL A 444 -5.87 17.96 -8.16
N LYS A 445 -5.86 17.07 -7.15
CA LYS A 445 -7.07 16.43 -6.61
C LYS A 445 -7.25 16.86 -5.15
N ILE A 446 -8.45 17.33 -4.82
CA ILE A 446 -8.77 17.82 -3.48
C ILE A 446 -9.89 16.96 -2.88
N TRP A 447 -9.67 16.48 -1.67
CA TRP A 447 -10.72 15.94 -0.80
C TRP A 447 -11.00 16.91 0.32
N HIS A 448 -12.22 17.42 0.35
CA HIS A 448 -12.72 18.21 1.46
C HIS A 448 -13.26 17.29 2.54
N LYS A 449 -12.94 17.59 3.81
CA LYS A 449 -13.51 16.99 5.01
C LYS A 449 -14.44 18.02 5.65
N PRO A 450 -15.74 18.04 5.29
CA PRO A 450 -16.71 19.03 5.79
C PRO A 450 -16.78 19.04 7.32
N GLY A 451 -16.72 20.21 7.93
CA GLY A 451 -16.82 20.39 9.38
C GLY A 451 -15.62 19.90 10.21
N LEU A 452 -14.66 19.20 9.62
CA LEU A 452 -13.46 18.76 10.35
C LEU A 452 -12.39 19.86 10.39
N GLY A 453 -11.74 19.96 11.55
CA GLY A 453 -10.63 20.90 11.80
C GLY A 453 -9.26 20.34 11.38
N HIS A 454 -8.21 20.74 12.10
CA HIS A 454 -6.83 20.29 11.83
C HIS A 454 -6.66 18.77 11.98
N HIS A 455 -7.40 18.18 12.91
CA HIS A 455 -7.46 16.74 13.13
C HIS A 455 -8.89 16.23 12.89
N PRO A 456 -9.06 14.95 12.54
CA PRO A 456 -8.01 13.97 12.23
C PRO A 456 -7.29 14.24 10.90
N HIS A 457 -6.01 13.87 10.80
CA HIS A 457 -5.30 13.65 9.55
C HIS A 457 -5.74 12.33 8.89
N GLY A 458 -5.36 12.14 7.65
CA GLY A 458 -5.73 11.06 6.75
C GLY A 458 -7.01 11.37 5.97
N LEU A 459 -7.20 10.59 4.91
CA LEU A 459 -8.49 10.37 4.28
C LEU A 459 -9.07 9.05 4.81
N SER A 460 -10.35 9.07 5.19
CA SER A 460 -11.07 7.87 5.61
C SER A 460 -12.37 7.75 4.82
N PRO A 461 -12.59 6.65 4.08
CA PRO A 461 -11.66 5.56 3.84
C PRO A 461 -10.41 6.00 3.04
N VAL A 462 -9.29 5.27 3.16
CA VAL A 462 -8.02 5.61 2.48
C VAL A 462 -8.04 5.32 0.98
N GLU A 463 -8.91 4.40 0.55
CA GLU A 463 -8.90 3.84 -0.81
C GLU A 463 -8.93 4.89 -1.94
N PRO A 464 -9.76 5.96 -1.90
CA PRO A 464 -9.77 6.96 -2.96
C PRO A 464 -8.43 7.70 -3.14
N LEU A 465 -7.74 7.98 -2.03
CA LEU A 465 -6.41 8.60 -2.04
C LEU A 465 -5.36 7.62 -2.58
N LEU A 466 -5.44 6.37 -2.14
CA LEU A 466 -4.54 5.31 -2.59
C LEU A 466 -4.65 5.08 -4.10
N ARG A 467 -5.87 4.98 -4.64
CA ARG A 467 -6.11 4.85 -6.09
C ARG A 467 -5.44 5.95 -6.89
N PHE A 468 -5.69 7.19 -6.51
CA PHE A 468 -5.10 8.35 -7.16
C PHE A 468 -3.57 8.24 -7.22
N LEU A 469 -2.92 7.87 -6.12
CA LEU A 469 -1.46 7.76 -6.05
C LEU A 469 -0.88 6.56 -6.81
N LEU A 470 -1.65 5.47 -6.96
CA LEU A 470 -1.21 4.30 -7.71
C LEU A 470 -1.39 4.49 -9.23
N GLU A 471 -2.42 5.24 -9.64
CA GLU A 471 -2.74 5.53 -11.04
C GLU A 471 -1.87 6.63 -11.66
N THR A 472 -1.28 7.50 -10.83
CA THR A 472 -0.36 8.56 -11.28
C THR A 472 1.03 8.05 -11.68
N GLN A 473 1.25 6.73 -11.65
CA GLN A 473 2.53 6.09 -11.96
C GLN A 473 2.65 5.59 -13.41
N LYS A 474 1.91 6.19 -14.35
CA LYS A 474 1.97 5.83 -15.77
C LYS A 474 3.17 6.45 -16.48
#